data_AF-A0A382YHC5-F1
#
_entry.id   AF-A0A382YHC5-F1
#
_cell.length_a   1.000
_cell.length_b   1.000
_cell.length_c   1.000
_cell.angle_alpha   90.00
_cell.angle_beta   90.00
_cell.angle_gamma   90.00
#
_symmetry.space_group_name_H-M   'P 1'
#
loop_
_entity.id
_entity.type
_entity.pdbx_description
1 polymer ?
#
loop_
_entity_poly.entity_id
_entity_poly.type
_entity_poly.pdbx_seq_one_letter_code
_entity_poly.pdbx_strand_id
1 'polypeptide(L)' 'MKRWGVSDDLIGAIIFLTSNASSYITGQDIYIDGGWLIKGLD' A
#
# COMPACT_ATOMS: atom_id res chain seq x y z
N MET A 1 -1.49 -0.81 -12.59
CA MET A 1 -0.43 -1.76 -13.00
C MET A 1 -1.16 -2.99 -13.55
N LYS A 2 -0.75 -3.55 -14.70
CA LYS A 2 -1.45 -4.70 -15.32
C LYS A 2 -0.91 -6.03 -14.80
N ARG A 3 -0.81 -6.19 -13.48
CA ARG A 3 -0.37 -7.44 -12.85
C ARG A 3 -1.03 -7.63 -11.49
N TRP A 4 -1.10 -8.88 -11.06
CA TRP A 4 -1.44 -9.21 -9.69
C TRP A 4 -0.36 -8.72 -8.73
N GLY A 5 -0.81 -8.28 -7.56
CA GLY A 5 0.07 -8.00 -6.43
C GLY A 5 0.74 -9.27 -5.94
N VAL A 6 1.96 -9.13 -5.45
CA VAL A 6 2.70 -10.17 -4.73
C VAL A 6 3.04 -9.67 -3.34
N SER A 7 3.40 -10.58 -2.42
CA SER A 7 3.69 -10.22 -1.02
C SER A 7 4.77 -9.13 -0.90
N ASP A 8 5.76 -9.13 -1.79
CA ASP A 8 6.85 -8.16 -1.79
C ASP A 8 6.37 -6.71 -2.00
N ASP A 9 5.23 -6.51 -2.66
CA ASP A 9 4.64 -5.17 -2.86
C ASP A 9 4.18 -4.52 -1.56
N LEU A 10 3.89 -5.32 -0.53
CA LEU A 10 3.44 -4.84 0.78
C LEU A 10 4.61 -4.50 1.72
N ILE A 11 5.77 -5.13 1.52
CA ILE A 11 6.87 -5.09 2.48
C ILE A 11 7.34 -3.65 2.74
N GLY A 12 7.49 -2.83 1.69
CA GLY A 12 7.92 -1.44 1.84
C GLY A 12 6.94 -0.61 2.69
N ALA A 13 5.64 -0.79 2.49
CA ALA A 13 4.63 -0.09 3.27
C ALA A 13 4.61 -0.55 4.73
N ILE A 14 4.78 -1.85 4.99
CA ILE A 14 4.88 -2.38 6.35
C ILE A 14 6.12 -1.83 7.06
N ILE A 15 7.28 -1.82 6.40
CA ILE A 15 8.51 -1.23 6.95
C ILE A 15 8.29 0.24 7.29
N PHE A 16 7.67 1.01 6.37
CA PHE A 16 7.34 2.41 6.63
C PHE A 16 6.43 2.56 7.86
N LEU A 17 5.32 1.83 7.89
CA LEU A 17 4.32 1.93 8.97
C LEU A 17 4.82 1.46 10.33
N THR A 18 5.81 0.56 10.36
CA THR A 18 6.45 0.08 11.59
C THR A 18 7.64 0.94 12.03
N SER A 19 8.05 1.91 11.22
CA SER A 19 9.19 2.79 11.51
C SER A 19 8.78 4.07 12.24
N ASN A 20 9.76 4.82 12.77
CA ASN A 20 9.51 6.14 13.35
C ASN A 20 9.02 7.18 12.32
N ALA A 21 9.20 6.93 11.01
CA ALA A 21 8.76 7.85 9.97
C ALA A 21 7.23 7.97 9.88
N SER A 22 6.49 6.98 10.39
CA SER A 22 5.03 6.97 10.46
C SER A 22 4.49 7.33 11.85
N SER A 23 5.31 7.88 12.75
CA SER A 23 4.94 8.08 14.18
C SER A 23 3.68 8.92 14.44
N TYR A 24 3.23 9.71 13.47
CA TYR A 24 2.00 10.50 13.55
C TYR A 24 0.89 10.02 12.62
N ILE A 25 1.06 8.86 11.97
CA ILE A 25 0.10 8.26 11.05
C ILE A 25 -0.66 7.16 11.80
N THR A 26 -1.96 7.38 12.01
CA THR A 26 -2.86 6.40 12.63
C THR A 26 -4.29 6.56 12.09
N GLY A 27 -5.08 5.48 12.17
CA GLY A 27 -6.48 5.47 11.74
C GLY A 27 -6.70 5.70 10.24
N GLN A 28 -5.70 5.42 9.40
CA GLN A 28 -5.77 5.60 7.95
C GLN A 28 -5.80 4.25 7.23
N ASP A 29 -6.62 4.17 6.18
CA ASP A 29 -6.56 3.07 5.21
C ASP A 29 -5.59 3.42 4.08
N ILE A 30 -4.52 2.62 3.93
CA ILE A 30 -3.51 2.81 2.89
C ILE A 30 -3.62 1.67 1.88
N TYR A 31 -4.02 2.01 0.66
CA TYR A 31 -4.24 1.03 -0.40
C TYR A 31 -2.97 0.75 -1.20
N ILE A 32 -2.69 -0.54 -1.38
CA ILE A 32 -1.56 -1.05 -2.16
C ILE A 32 -2.13 -2.05 -3.17
N ASP A 33 -2.75 -1.52 -4.20
CA ASP A 33 -3.60 -2.30 -5.13
C ASP A 33 -3.21 -2.12 -6.61
N GLY A 34 -2.09 -1.46 -6.88
CA GLY A 34 -1.64 -1.16 -8.24
C GLY A 34 -2.52 -0.15 -8.99
N GLY A 35 -3.34 0.64 -8.29
CA GLY A 35 -4.22 1.66 -8.86
C GLY A 35 -5.63 1.17 -9.18
N TRP A 36 -6.03 0.02 -8.64
CA TRP A 36 -7.34 -0.59 -8.89
C TRP A 36 -8.49 0.29 -8.43
N LEU A 37 -8.40 0.89 -7.24
CA LEU A 37 -9.44 1.76 -6.68
C LEU A 37 -9.74 2.99 -7.53
N ILE A 38 -8.76 3.47 -8.31
CA ILE A 38 -8.91 4.68 -9.13
C ILE A 38 -9.35 4.32 -10.55
N LYS A 39 -8.89 3.19 -11.10
CA LYS A 39 -9.14 2.80 -12.49
C LYS A 39 -10.26 1.77 -12.69
N GLY A 40 -10.58 0.95 -11.69
CA GLY A 40 -11.45 -0.21 -11.86
C GLY A 40 -10.82 -1.31 -12.73
N LEU A 41 -11.65 -2.28 -13.17
CA LEU A 41 -11.29 -3.21 -14.25
C LEU A 41 -11.40 -2.48 -15.58
N ASP A 42 -10.27 -2.05 -16.14
CA ASP A 42 -10.13 -1.84 -17.58
C ASP A 42 -10.07 -3.20 -18.30
#